data_AF-A0A351F0T1-F1
#
_entry.id   AF-A0A351F0T1-F1
#
_cell.length_a   1.000
_cell.length_b   1.000
_cell.length_c   1.000
_cell.angle_alpha   90.00
_cell.angle_beta   90.00
_cell.angle_gamma   90.00
#
_symmetry.space_group_name_H-M   'P 1'
#
loop_
_entity.id
_entity.type
_entity.pdbx_description
1 polymer ?
#
loop_
_entity_poly.entity_id
_entity_poly.type
_entity_poly.pdbx_seq_one_letter_code
_entity_poly.pdbx_strand_id
1 'polypeptide(L)'
;MLSKDQIEFLALYDIPLDKVFDARGLSKSEYESEMKKSGKQFAYNVTPCEKYGHKLRSRSGHCIQCNPSVIDFIMRHDSNGIVYIAGSKKGQIIKAGYTKAISIRDESLNRTKYASFNDWKILFTLKSLTAGKIESELKSVLLPYKRVFYYEHVDHQQKSDETYSC
;
A
#
# COMPACT_ATOMS: atom_id res chain seq x y z
N MET A 1 21.73 -7.96 -16.63
CA MET A 1 21.91 -8.92 -15.52
C MET A 1 22.01 -8.20 -14.19
N LEU A 2 21.32 -8.72 -13.16
CA LEU A 2 21.39 -8.22 -11.77
C LEU A 2 22.70 -8.66 -11.11
N SER A 3 23.25 -7.83 -10.23
CA SER A 3 24.38 -8.23 -9.38
C SER A 3 23.90 -9.14 -8.23
N LYS A 4 24.83 -9.84 -7.58
CA LYS A 4 24.54 -10.66 -6.40
C LYS A 4 23.87 -9.84 -5.29
N ASP A 5 24.43 -8.68 -4.97
CA ASP A 5 23.89 -7.76 -3.96
C ASP A 5 22.46 -7.30 -4.29
N GLN A 6 22.16 -7.09 -5.58
CA GLN A 6 20.81 -6.74 -6.02
C GLN A 6 19.83 -7.89 -5.84
N ILE A 7 20.24 -9.12 -6.12
CA ILE A 7 19.41 -10.31 -5.91
C ILE A 7 19.12 -10.50 -4.42
N GLU A 8 20.14 -10.38 -3.57
CA GLU A 8 20.00 -10.48 -2.11
C GLU A 8 19.09 -9.38 -1.56
N PHE A 9 19.23 -8.14 -2.04
CA PHE A 9 18.35 -7.04 -1.67
C PHE A 9 16.89 -7.27 -2.09
N LEU A 10 16.66 -7.73 -3.32
CA LEU A 10 15.29 -8.02 -3.80
C LEU A 10 14.64 -9.14 -2.97
N ALA A 11 15.40 -10.18 -2.64
CA ALA A 11 14.92 -11.27 -1.78
C ALA A 11 14.61 -10.81 -0.35
N LEU A 12 15.45 -9.94 0.24
CA LEU A 12 15.24 -9.39 1.58
C LEU A 12 13.91 -8.62 1.72
N TYR A 13 13.45 -7.98 0.65
CA TYR A 13 12.21 -7.20 0.62
C TYR A 13 11.05 -7.92 -0.09
N ASP A 14 11.16 -9.23 -0.31
CA ASP A 14 10.17 -10.05 -1.00
C ASP A 14 9.72 -9.46 -2.36
N ILE A 15 10.64 -8.80 -3.09
CA ILE A 15 10.36 -8.22 -4.40
C ILE A 15 10.47 -9.32 -5.45
N PRO A 16 9.36 -9.71 -6.11
CA PRO A 16 9.39 -10.74 -7.13
C PRO A 16 10.17 -10.25 -8.36
N LEU A 17 10.97 -11.13 -8.98
CA LEU A 17 11.74 -10.78 -10.18
C LEU A 17 10.86 -10.36 -11.37
N ASP A 18 9.61 -10.86 -11.44
CA ASP A 18 8.65 -10.43 -12.45
C ASP A 18 8.16 -8.99 -12.26
N LYS A 19 8.43 -8.35 -11.11
CA LYS A 19 8.20 -6.91 -10.88
C LYS A 19 9.39 -6.03 -11.24
N VAL A 20 10.49 -6.63 -11.67
CA VAL A 20 11.77 -5.97 -11.97
C VAL A 20 11.99 -5.88 -13.49
N PHE A 21 12.53 -4.75 -13.96
CA PHE A 21 12.73 -4.45 -15.38
C PHE A 21 14.18 -4.05 -15.70
N ASP A 22 14.77 -4.59 -16.78
CA ASP A 22 16.11 -4.20 -17.24
C ASP A 22 16.03 -2.89 -18.02
N ALA A 23 16.48 -1.78 -17.41
CA ALA A 23 16.46 -0.46 -18.02
C ALA A 23 17.77 -0.11 -18.75
N ARG A 24 18.62 -1.10 -19.06
CA ARG A 24 19.90 -0.86 -19.71
C ARG A 24 19.73 -0.13 -21.04
N GLY A 25 20.43 0.98 -21.19
CA GLY A 25 20.43 1.78 -22.41
C GLY A 25 19.17 2.63 -22.61
N LEU A 26 18.23 2.61 -21.66
CA LEU A 26 17.01 3.41 -21.71
C LEU A 26 17.15 4.65 -20.82
N SER A 27 16.64 5.78 -21.31
CA SER A 27 16.39 6.97 -20.49
C SER A 27 15.29 6.70 -19.46
N LYS A 28 15.18 7.61 -18.49
CA LYS A 28 14.13 7.54 -17.45
C LYS A 28 12.74 7.44 -18.05
N SER A 29 12.44 8.30 -19.03
CA SER A 29 11.11 8.37 -19.63
C SER A 29 10.76 7.08 -20.40
N GLU A 30 11.74 6.48 -21.08
CA GLU A 30 11.55 5.25 -21.84
C GLU A 30 11.24 4.06 -20.93
N TYR A 31 12.09 3.80 -19.92
CA TYR A 31 11.84 2.67 -19.03
C TYR A 31 10.57 2.89 -18.19
N GLU A 32 10.25 4.13 -17.81
CA GLU A 32 9.03 4.44 -17.06
C GLU A 32 7.77 4.07 -17.86
N SER A 33 7.75 4.41 -19.15
CA SER A 33 6.67 4.06 -20.08
C SER A 33 6.54 2.54 -20.23
N GLU A 34 7.64 1.84 -20.48
CA GLU A 34 7.63 0.38 -20.66
C GLU A 34 7.24 -0.37 -19.38
N MET A 35 7.75 0.06 -18.22
CA MET A 35 7.36 -0.48 -16.93
C MET A 35 5.86 -0.31 -16.66
N LYS A 36 5.28 0.84 -17.04
CA LYS A 36 3.84 1.09 -16.89
C LYS A 36 3.01 0.15 -17.77
N LYS A 37 3.43 -0.12 -19.01
CA LYS A 37 2.75 -1.07 -19.91
C LYS A 37 2.84 -2.51 -19.42
N SER A 38 4.00 -2.89 -18.89
CA SER A 38 4.31 -4.27 -18.50
C SER A 38 4.07 -4.58 -17.01
N GLY A 39 3.49 -3.64 -16.26
CA GLY A 39 3.15 -3.83 -14.83
C GLY A 39 4.38 -3.98 -13.91
N LYS A 40 5.54 -3.49 -14.33
CA LYS A 40 6.79 -3.54 -13.56
C LYS A 40 6.86 -2.37 -12.59
N GLN A 41 7.46 -2.60 -11.43
CA GLN A 41 7.48 -1.64 -10.32
C GLN A 41 8.87 -1.08 -10.06
N PHE A 42 9.90 -1.88 -10.32
CA PHE A 42 11.31 -1.53 -10.10
C PHE A 42 12.15 -1.75 -11.37
N ALA A 43 13.16 -0.92 -11.56
CA ALA A 43 14.10 -1.01 -12.67
C ALA A 43 15.53 -1.23 -12.14
N TYR A 44 16.30 -2.04 -12.87
CA TYR A 44 17.74 -2.20 -12.66
C TYR A 44 18.53 -1.75 -13.90
N ASN A 45 19.86 -1.59 -13.76
CA ASN A 45 20.73 -0.99 -14.78
C ASN A 45 20.38 0.47 -15.13
N VAL A 46 19.73 1.17 -14.21
CA VAL A 46 19.44 2.61 -14.30
C VAL A 46 20.67 3.45 -13.95
N THR A 47 20.58 4.76 -14.18
CA THR A 47 21.58 5.72 -13.72
C THR A 47 21.86 5.55 -12.22
N PRO A 48 23.13 5.37 -11.83
CA PRO A 48 23.53 5.21 -10.43
C PRO A 48 22.98 6.33 -9.55
N CYS A 49 22.66 6.04 -8.28
CA CYS A 49 22.46 7.12 -7.32
C CYS A 49 23.79 7.77 -6.96
N GLU A 50 23.78 9.07 -6.68
CA GLU A 50 25.01 9.83 -6.35
C GLU A 50 25.67 9.34 -5.05
N LYS A 51 24.85 8.95 -4.07
CA LYS A 51 25.33 8.63 -2.71
C LYS A 51 26.14 7.33 -2.62
N TYR A 52 25.71 6.29 -3.33
CA TYR A 52 26.26 4.94 -3.18
C TYR A 52 26.41 4.18 -4.52
N GLY A 53 26.09 4.81 -5.65
CA GLY A 53 26.19 4.16 -6.95
C GLY A 53 25.14 3.07 -7.23
N HIS A 54 24.11 2.93 -6.39
CA HIS A 54 23.06 1.92 -6.56
C HIS A 54 22.31 2.09 -7.89
N LYS A 55 22.03 0.96 -8.54
CA LYS A 55 21.36 0.89 -9.85
C LYS A 55 20.00 0.19 -9.78
N LEU A 56 19.31 0.26 -8.63
CA LEU A 56 17.91 -0.15 -8.47
C LEU A 56 17.05 1.06 -8.15
N ARG A 57 16.05 1.35 -8.99
CA ARG A 57 15.12 2.47 -8.76
C ARG A 57 13.66 2.06 -8.92
N SER A 58 12.77 2.75 -8.24
CA SER A 58 11.33 2.70 -8.51
C SER A 58 11.01 3.28 -9.89
N ARG A 59 9.81 3.00 -10.40
CA ARG A 59 9.31 3.62 -11.64
C ARG A 59 9.44 5.15 -11.66
N SER A 60 9.18 5.82 -10.53
CA SER A 60 9.31 7.28 -10.40
C SER A 60 10.76 7.78 -10.30
N GLY A 61 11.73 6.87 -10.16
CA GLY A 61 13.17 7.17 -10.14
C GLY A 61 13.83 7.22 -8.77
N HIS A 62 13.15 6.83 -7.68
CA HIS A 62 13.76 6.80 -6.34
C HIS A 62 14.65 5.57 -6.19
N CYS A 63 15.84 5.72 -5.60
CA CYS A 63 16.70 4.59 -5.29
C CYS A 63 16.11 3.78 -4.12
N ILE A 64 15.69 2.55 -4.40
CA ILE A 64 15.01 1.70 -3.40
C ILE A 64 15.99 1.13 -2.36
N GLN A 65 17.28 1.03 -2.71
CA GLN A 65 18.32 0.63 -1.76
C GLN A 65 18.69 1.77 -0.80
N CYS A 66 18.56 3.04 -1.22
CA CYS A 66 18.78 4.20 -0.34
C CYS A 66 17.55 4.50 0.53
N ASN A 67 16.36 4.24 0.01
CA ASN A 67 15.11 4.47 0.74
C ASN A 67 14.16 3.28 0.55
N PRO A 68 14.34 2.20 1.35
CA PRO A 68 13.50 1.02 1.25
C PRO A 68 12.03 1.25 1.59
N SER A 69 11.67 2.31 2.34
CA SER A 69 10.26 2.62 2.68
C SER A 69 9.37 2.83 1.45
N VAL A 70 9.97 3.20 0.31
CA VAL A 70 9.29 3.35 -0.98
C VAL A 70 8.79 2.01 -1.54
N ILE A 71 9.45 0.90 -1.18
CA ILE A 71 9.09 -0.45 -1.64
C ILE A 71 7.71 -0.80 -1.13
N ASP A 72 7.50 -0.73 0.20
CA ASP A 72 6.21 -1.07 0.80
C ASP A 72 5.07 -0.23 0.26
N PHE A 73 5.31 1.05 0.01
CA PHE A 73 4.32 1.95 -0.57
C PHE A 73 3.92 1.50 -1.98
N ILE A 74 4.90 1.23 -2.83
CA ILE A 74 4.65 0.78 -4.21
C ILE A 74 3.99 -0.59 -4.25
N MET A 75 4.48 -1.53 -3.43
CA MET A 75 3.94 -2.90 -3.34
C MET A 75 2.51 -2.90 -2.80
N ARG A 76 2.19 -2.07 -1.80
CA ARG A 76 0.81 -1.91 -1.30
C ARG A 76 -0.11 -1.33 -2.38
N HIS A 77 0.35 -0.36 -3.15
CA HIS A 77 -0.46 0.26 -4.20
C HIS A 77 -0.86 -0.72 -5.31
N ASP A 78 -0.01 -1.71 -5.62
CA ASP A 78 -0.26 -2.78 -6.59
C ASP A 78 -0.80 -4.08 -5.95
N SER A 79 -1.25 -3.99 -4.69
CA SER A 79 -1.71 -5.17 -3.97
C SER A 79 -3.12 -5.57 -4.40
N ASN A 80 -3.23 -6.83 -4.84
CA ASN A 80 -4.51 -7.50 -5.03
C ASN A 80 -5.21 -7.67 -3.67
N GLY A 81 -6.47 -7.26 -3.60
CA GLY A 81 -7.25 -7.32 -2.37
C GLY A 81 -8.68 -6.82 -2.56
N ILE A 82 -9.33 -6.58 -1.42
CA ILE A 82 -10.71 -6.10 -1.33
C ILE A 82 -10.67 -4.78 -0.56
N VAL A 83 -11.05 -3.69 -1.23
CA VAL A 83 -11.37 -2.42 -0.57
C VAL A 83 -12.77 -2.53 0.01
N TYR A 84 -12.97 -2.00 1.21
CA TYR A 84 -14.28 -2.03 1.87
C TYR A 84 -14.59 -0.71 2.57
N ILE A 85 -15.88 -0.45 2.73
CA ILE A 85 -16.42 0.56 3.64
C ILE A 85 -17.22 -0.18 4.70
N ALA A 86 -16.89 0.04 5.96
CA ALA A 86 -17.67 -0.42 7.11
C ALA A 86 -18.32 0.76 7.82
N GLY A 87 -19.52 0.61 8.37
CA GLY A 87 -20.21 1.67 9.11
C GLY A 87 -20.54 1.25 10.54
N SER A 88 -20.38 2.18 11.48
CA SER A 88 -20.95 2.09 12.84
C SER A 88 -22.12 3.07 12.92
N LYS A 89 -23.30 2.56 13.27
CA LYS A 89 -24.50 3.39 13.41
C LYS A 89 -24.45 4.18 14.72
N LYS A 90 -23.96 3.56 15.80
CA LYS A 90 -23.76 4.21 17.11
C LYS A 90 -22.78 5.37 17.03
N GLY A 91 -21.69 5.19 16.29
CA GLY A 91 -20.66 6.22 16.14
C GLY A 91 -20.99 7.28 15.08
N GLN A 92 -21.97 7.02 14.20
CA GLN A 92 -22.23 7.84 13.01
C GLN A 92 -20.95 8.04 12.16
N ILE A 93 -20.19 6.96 12.01
CA ILE A 93 -18.91 6.95 11.30
C ILE A 93 -18.82 5.79 10.32
N ILE A 94 -18.02 5.99 9.29
CA ILE A 94 -17.53 4.93 8.42
C ILE A 94 -16.03 4.73 8.59
N LYS A 95 -15.57 3.52 8.25
CA LYS A 95 -14.18 3.15 8.10
C LYS A 95 -13.93 2.75 6.64
N ALA A 96 -12.91 3.34 6.03
CA ALA A 96 -12.41 2.90 4.72
C ALA A 96 -11.10 2.12 4.92
N GLY A 97 -11.00 0.95 4.30
CA GLY A 97 -9.79 0.14 4.39
C GLY A 97 -9.70 -0.92 3.30
N TYR A 98 -8.62 -1.70 3.35
CA TYR A 98 -8.44 -2.87 2.48
C TYR A 98 -8.14 -4.14 3.27
N THR A 99 -8.41 -5.29 2.67
CA THR A 99 -8.15 -6.62 3.25
C THR A 99 -7.94 -7.68 2.17
N LYS A 100 -7.22 -8.75 2.48
CA LYS A 100 -7.21 -9.99 1.67
C LYS A 100 -8.30 -10.98 2.11
N ALA A 101 -8.85 -10.83 3.31
CA ALA A 101 -9.90 -11.67 3.89
C ALA A 101 -11.04 -10.79 4.39
N ILE A 102 -12.12 -10.67 3.61
CA ILE A 102 -13.28 -9.83 3.96
C ILE A 102 -14.28 -10.56 4.87
N SER A 103 -14.36 -11.90 4.78
CA SER A 103 -15.35 -12.72 5.48
C SER A 103 -15.35 -12.55 7.00
N ILE A 104 -14.17 -12.30 7.59
CA ILE A 104 -14.00 -12.15 9.04
C ILE A 104 -13.92 -10.69 9.49
N ARG A 105 -14.07 -9.74 8.57
CA ARG A 105 -13.70 -8.34 8.85
C ARG A 105 -14.68 -7.65 9.79
N ASP A 106 -15.98 -7.89 9.64
CA ASP A 106 -16.99 -7.36 10.57
C ASP A 106 -16.80 -7.91 11.99
N GLU A 107 -16.61 -9.22 12.11
CA GLU A 107 -16.35 -9.85 13.41
C GLU A 107 -15.10 -9.25 14.06
N SER A 108 -14.01 -9.10 13.28
CA SER A 108 -12.77 -8.52 13.78
C SER A 108 -12.95 -7.09 14.28
N LEU A 109 -13.60 -6.22 13.50
CA LEU A 109 -13.81 -4.81 13.89
C LEU A 109 -14.63 -4.70 15.18
N ASN A 110 -15.63 -5.58 15.33
CA ASN A 110 -16.49 -5.60 16.50
C ASN A 110 -15.80 -6.18 17.73
N ARG A 111 -15.03 -7.26 17.56
CA ARG A 111 -14.25 -7.89 18.63
C ARG A 111 -13.18 -6.97 19.17
N THR A 112 -12.47 -6.24 18.30
CA THR A 112 -11.43 -5.29 18.72
C THR A 112 -11.99 -3.93 19.12
N LYS A 113 -13.32 -3.75 19.11
CA LYS A 113 -14.00 -2.48 19.36
C LYS A 113 -13.33 -1.31 18.61
N TYR A 114 -13.08 -1.48 17.31
CA TYR A 114 -12.29 -0.51 16.55
C TYR A 114 -12.89 0.90 16.66
N ALA A 115 -12.06 1.90 16.93
CA ALA A 115 -12.49 3.28 17.23
C ALA A 115 -13.51 3.38 18.40
N SER A 116 -13.47 2.44 19.34
CA SER A 116 -14.35 2.32 20.50
C SER A 116 -15.80 1.90 20.18
N PHE A 117 -16.07 1.40 18.97
CA PHE A 117 -17.39 0.92 18.54
C PHE A 117 -17.39 -0.58 18.21
N ASN A 118 -18.54 -1.23 18.40
CA ASN A 118 -18.73 -2.67 18.24
C ASN A 118 -20.01 -3.06 17.50
N ASP A 119 -20.52 -2.15 16.67
CA ASP A 119 -21.68 -2.34 15.79
C ASP A 119 -21.32 -2.14 14.30
N TRP A 120 -20.06 -2.37 13.96
CA TRP A 120 -19.53 -2.29 12.60
C TRP A 120 -20.20 -3.31 11.68
N LYS A 121 -20.58 -2.84 10.49
CA LYS A 121 -21.06 -3.67 9.38
C LYS A 121 -20.39 -3.28 8.08
N ILE A 122 -20.02 -4.25 7.24
CA ILE A 122 -19.59 -3.99 5.87
C ILE A 122 -20.78 -3.44 5.08
N LEU A 123 -20.62 -2.23 4.54
CA LEU A 123 -21.62 -1.57 3.69
C LEU A 123 -21.31 -1.72 2.20
N PHE A 124 -20.02 -1.81 1.87
CA PHE A 124 -19.56 -1.90 0.48
C PHE A 124 -18.25 -2.66 0.39
N THR A 125 -18.06 -3.39 -0.71
CA THR A 125 -16.79 -4.06 -1.04
C THR A 125 -16.49 -3.96 -2.53
N LEU A 126 -15.20 -3.87 -2.86
CA LEU A 126 -14.70 -3.89 -4.22
C LEU A 126 -13.42 -4.71 -4.28
N LYS A 127 -13.44 -5.82 -5.03
CA LYS A 127 -12.24 -6.59 -5.33
C LYS A 127 -11.46 -5.91 -6.45
N SER A 128 -10.16 -5.72 -6.26
CA SER A 128 -9.29 -5.10 -7.26
C SER A 128 -7.86 -5.63 -7.18
N LEU A 129 -7.20 -5.69 -8.33
CA LEU A 129 -5.77 -5.95 -8.43
C LEU A 129 -4.93 -4.78 -7.89
N THR A 130 -5.52 -3.59 -7.81
CA THR A 130 -4.87 -2.37 -7.29
C THR A 130 -5.64 -1.85 -6.07
N ALA A 131 -5.99 -2.73 -5.14
CA ALA A 131 -6.85 -2.39 -4.00
C ALA A 131 -6.22 -1.30 -3.11
N GLY A 132 -4.90 -1.34 -2.88
CA GLY A 132 -4.22 -0.28 -2.11
C GLY A 132 -4.27 1.10 -2.77
N LYS A 133 -4.23 1.16 -4.11
CA LYS A 133 -4.44 2.42 -4.85
C LYS A 133 -5.84 2.98 -4.58
N ILE A 134 -6.86 2.16 -4.79
CA ILE A 134 -8.26 2.57 -4.63
C ILE A 134 -8.52 2.99 -3.18
N GLU A 135 -7.97 2.27 -2.21
CA GLU A 135 -8.07 2.65 -0.80
C GLU A 135 -7.44 4.02 -0.52
N SER A 136 -6.25 4.30 -1.07
CA SER A 136 -5.62 5.61 -0.92
C SER A 136 -6.46 6.73 -1.54
N GLU A 137 -7.00 6.53 -2.74
CA GLU A 137 -7.87 7.51 -3.41
C GLU A 137 -9.16 7.74 -2.61
N LEU A 138 -9.79 6.67 -2.11
CA LEU A 138 -10.96 6.74 -1.23
C LEU A 138 -10.65 7.55 0.04
N LYS A 139 -9.52 7.28 0.71
CA LYS A 139 -9.09 8.02 1.90
C LYS A 139 -8.83 9.50 1.60
N SER A 140 -8.28 9.83 0.44
CA SER A 140 -8.09 11.22 -0.01
C SER A 140 -9.42 11.94 -0.22
N VAL A 141 -10.41 11.29 -0.85
CA VAL A 141 -11.76 11.86 -1.03
C VAL A 141 -12.47 12.06 0.30
N LEU A 142 -12.32 11.13 1.24
CA LEU A 142 -12.97 11.18 2.55
C LEU A 142 -12.24 12.09 3.56
N LEU A 143 -11.04 12.58 3.25
CA LEU A 143 -10.21 13.36 4.16
C LEU A 143 -10.94 14.54 4.86
N PRO A 144 -11.83 15.31 4.19
CA PRO A 144 -12.59 16.38 4.83
C PRO A 144 -13.49 15.91 5.99
N TYR A 145 -13.87 14.64 5.99
CA TYR A 145 -14.75 14.03 7.00
C TYR A 145 -13.97 13.28 8.08
N LYS A 146 -12.63 13.33 8.07
CA LYS A 146 -11.79 12.54 8.97
C LYS A 146 -12.14 12.80 10.44
N ARG A 147 -12.32 11.71 11.18
CA ARG A 147 -12.44 11.69 12.63
C ARG A 147 -11.37 10.80 13.22
N VAL A 148 -10.93 11.14 14.42
CA VAL A 148 -9.90 10.39 15.14
C VAL A 148 -10.49 9.97 16.46
N PHE A 149 -10.36 8.69 16.75
CA PHE A 149 -10.70 8.10 18.04
C PHE A 149 -9.46 7.41 18.59
N TYR A 150 -9.39 7.33 19.92
CA TYR A 150 -8.44 6.49 20.62
C TYR A 150 -9.20 5.30 21.19
N TYR A 151 -8.66 4.10 21.00
CA TYR A 151 -9.27 2.86 21.47
C TYR A 151 -8.18 1.92 21.96
N GLU A 152 -8.55 0.99 22.83
CA GLU A 152 -7.63 -0.01 23.36
C GLU A 152 -7.55 -1.20 22.40
N HIS A 153 -6.34 -1.57 22.02
CA HIS A 153 -6.09 -2.73 21.17
C HIS A 153 -4.91 -3.50 21.76
N VAL A 154 -5.11 -4.74 22.24
CA VAL A 154 -4.03 -5.59 22.77
C VAL A 154 -3.16 -4.83 23.78
N ASP A 155 -3.81 -4.35 24.85
CA ASP A 155 -3.20 -3.69 26.01
C ASP A 155 -2.41 -2.39 25.71
N HIS A 156 -2.64 -1.76 24.55
CA HIS A 156 -2.13 -0.43 24.24
C HIS A 156 -3.21 0.47 23.63
N GLN A 157 -3.08 1.77 23.84
CA GLN A 157 -3.90 2.74 23.11
C GLN A 157 -3.46 2.84 21.66
N GLN A 158 -4.44 2.77 20.76
CA GLN A 158 -4.26 2.93 19.34
C GLN A 158 -5.16 4.05 18.81
N LYS A 159 -4.66 4.77 17.80
CA LYS A 159 -5.37 5.85 17.12
C LYS A 159 -6.08 5.31 15.87
N SER A 160 -7.34 5.68 15.65
CA SER A 160 -8.07 5.37 14.42
C SER A 160 -7.80 6.44 13.36
N ASP A 161 -6.90 6.16 12.41
CA ASP A 161 -6.57 7.10 11.34
C ASP A 161 -7.42 6.96 10.07
N GLU A 162 -8.35 5.99 10.07
CA GLU A 162 -9.11 5.55 8.90
C GLU A 162 -10.63 5.65 9.12
N THR A 163 -11.09 6.55 9.98
CA THR A 163 -12.52 6.77 10.28
C THR A 163 -12.98 8.15 9.85
N TYR A 164 -14.24 8.24 9.43
CA TYR A 164 -14.84 9.42 8.83
C TYR A 164 -16.27 9.61 9.29
N SER A 165 -16.69 10.85 9.57
CA SER A 165 -18.08 11.18 9.89
C SER A 165 -19.01 10.93 8.70
N CYS A 166 -20.21 10.47 9.00
CA CYS A 166 -21.35 10.46 8.08
C CYS A 166 -22.12 11.78 8.13
#